data_AF-A0AAD7DHV9-F1
#
_entry.id   AF-A0AAD7DHV9-F1
#
_cell.length_a   1.000
_cell.length_b   1.000
_cell.length_c   1.000
_cell.angle_alpha   90.00
_cell.angle_beta   90.00
_cell.angle_gamma   90.00
#
_symmetry.space_group_name_H-M   'P 1'
#
loop_
_entity.id
_entity.type
_entity.pdbx_description
1 polymer ?
#
loop_
_entity_poly.entity_id
_entity_poly.type
_entity_poly.pdbx_seq_one_letter_code
_entity_poly.pdbx_strand_id
1 'polypeptide(L)'
;ILSSNEAPLELDLPCVKSAISKTDARLACLGDEISRLQDRLKELEEEHVSLFSYRAQHNGIISPLRRMPPQLLGEIFSGMLPPEDTLGRTVVSNSSWRTWLLSQISGRWRAIFLSTPSLWSLVVLDFSRANANPLSMVKTQIARA
;
A
#
# COMPACT_ATOMS: atom_id res chain seq x y z
N ILE A 1 49.12 -5.38 30.59
CA ILE A 1 48.44 -6.68 30.80
C ILE A 1 47.60 -7.06 29.57
N LEU A 2 46.64 -6.24 29.13
CA LEU A 2 45.79 -6.55 27.94
C LEU A 2 46.52 -6.57 26.58
N SER A 3 47.79 -6.18 26.54
CA SER A 3 48.66 -6.13 25.35
C SER A 3 49.84 -7.10 25.40
N SER A 4 49.93 -7.96 26.43
CA SER A 4 50.98 -8.97 26.57
C SER A 4 50.37 -10.38 26.51
N ASN A 5 51.03 -11.30 25.80
CA ASN A 5 50.66 -12.71 25.74
C ASN A 5 51.14 -13.53 26.96
N GLU A 6 51.78 -12.90 27.95
CA GLU A 6 52.15 -13.57 29.20
C GLU A 6 50.96 -13.76 30.13
N ALA A 7 50.96 -14.87 30.88
CA ALA A 7 49.95 -15.16 31.88
C ALA A 7 49.93 -14.05 32.97
N PRO A 8 48.75 -13.57 33.41
CA PRO A 8 48.67 -12.54 34.45
C PRO A 8 49.31 -13.03 35.75
N LEU A 9 50.01 -12.15 36.45
CA LEU A 9 50.48 -12.41 37.80
C LEU A 9 49.29 -12.70 38.72
N GLU A 10 49.45 -13.62 39.67
CA GLU A 10 48.37 -14.07 40.57
C GLU A 10 47.73 -12.91 41.36
N LEU A 11 48.52 -11.85 41.61
CA LEU A 11 48.11 -10.61 42.28
C LEU A 11 47.21 -9.71 41.42
N ASP A 12 47.24 -9.83 40.09
CA ASP A 12 46.45 -9.02 39.17
C ASP A 12 45.07 -9.64 38.88
N LEU A 13 44.91 -10.94 39.14
CA LEU A 13 43.66 -11.68 38.90
C LEU A 13 42.42 -11.07 39.58
N PRO A 14 42.45 -10.59 40.84
CA PRO A 14 41.30 -9.96 41.47
C PRO A 14 40.88 -8.66 40.78
N CYS A 15 41.87 -7.86 40.34
CA CYS A 15 41.63 -6.61 39.63
C CYS A 15 40.96 -6.86 38.28
N VAL A 16 41.45 -7.84 37.52
CA VAL A 16 40.87 -8.24 36.23
C VAL A 16 39.46 -8.80 36.42
N LYS A 17 39.21 -9.65 37.42
CA LYS A 17 37.87 -10.18 37.73
C LYS A 17 36.87 -9.09 38.11
N SER A 18 37.31 -8.10 38.90
CA SER A 18 36.47 -6.94 39.25
C SER A 18 36.13 -6.09 38.03
N ALA A 19 37.11 -5.85 37.14
CA ALA A 19 36.89 -5.13 35.89
C ALA A 19 35.90 -5.86 34.96
N ILE A 20 36.00 -7.19 34.86
CA ILE A 20 35.05 -8.03 34.11
C ILE A 20 33.66 -7.91 34.73
N SER A 21 33.51 -8.12 36.05
CA SER A 21 32.22 -8.03 36.74
C SER A 21 31.55 -6.66 36.57
N LYS A 22 32.32 -5.56 36.63
CA LYS A 22 31.81 -4.22 36.37
C LYS A 22 31.36 -4.04 34.92
N THR A 23 32.08 -4.65 33.97
CA THR A 23 31.72 -4.63 32.54
C THR A 23 30.45 -5.42 32.30
N ASP A 24 30.32 -6.61 32.89
CA ASP A 24 29.13 -7.46 32.80
C ASP A 24 27.89 -6.76 33.37
N ALA A 25 28.04 -6.10 34.53
CA ALA A 25 26.96 -5.31 35.11
C ALA A 25 26.54 -4.16 34.17
N ARG A 26 27.50 -3.50 33.51
CA ARG A 26 27.19 -2.43 32.54
C ARG A 26 26.51 -2.98 31.28
N LEU A 27 26.94 -4.15 30.79
CA LEU A 27 26.30 -4.83 29.67
C LEU A 27 24.87 -5.22 29.99
N ALA A 28 24.61 -5.75 31.19
CA ALA A 28 23.27 -6.06 31.66
C ALA A 28 22.37 -4.81 31.69
N CYS A 29 22.83 -3.72 32.32
CA CYS A 29 22.07 -2.46 32.34
C CYS A 29 21.79 -1.90 30.93
N LEU A 30 22.74 -2.02 30.00
CA LEU A 30 22.52 -1.60 28.61
C LEU A 30 21.52 -2.52 27.90
N GLY A 31 21.56 -3.82 28.16
CA GLY A 31 20.58 -4.78 27.65
C GLY A 31 19.17 -4.43 28.09
N ASP A 32 18.97 -4.16 29.39
CA ASP A 32 17.66 -3.75 29.94
C ASP A 32 17.16 -2.46 29.29
N GLU A 33 18.04 -1.48 29.10
CA GLU A 33 17.70 -0.21 28.46
C GLU A 33 17.35 -0.40 26.97
N ILE A 34 18.09 -1.25 26.26
CA ILE A 34 17.79 -1.61 24.87
C ILE A 34 16.40 -2.25 24.79
N SER A 35 16.10 -3.23 25.65
CA SER A 35 14.79 -3.89 25.67
C SER A 35 13.67 -2.90 25.97
N ARG A 36 13.84 -2.03 26.96
CA ARG A 36 12.85 -0.99 27.29
C ARG A 36 12.57 -0.05 26.11
N LEU A 37 13.62 0.38 25.41
CA LEU A 37 13.49 1.27 24.26
C LEU A 37 12.85 0.56 23.06
N GLN A 38 13.13 -0.73 22.86
CA GLN A 38 12.49 -1.54 21.82
C GLN A 38 11.00 -1.71 22.08
N ASP A 39 10.60 -1.99 23.32
CA ASP A 39 9.18 -2.06 23.70
C ASP A 39 8.48 -0.73 23.45
N ARG A 40 9.12 0.39 23.86
CA ARG A 40 8.57 1.72 23.62
C ARG A 40 8.45 2.07 22.14
N LEU A 41 9.43 1.68 21.33
CA LEU A 41 9.40 1.87 19.89
C LEU A 41 8.21 1.13 19.28
N LYS A 42 8.00 -0.13 19.68
CA LYS A 42 6.90 -0.96 19.20
C LYS A 42 5.54 -0.33 19.53
N GLU A 43 5.34 0.16 20.75
CA GLU A 43 4.11 0.88 21.13
C GLU A 43 3.85 2.10 20.23
N LEU A 44 4.89 2.89 19.97
CA LEU A 44 4.77 4.08 19.12
C LEU A 44 4.49 3.74 17.66
N GLU A 45 5.06 2.64 17.14
CA GLU A 45 4.77 2.15 15.80
C GLU A 45 3.32 1.68 15.65
N GLU A 46 2.80 0.95 16.64
CA GLU A 46 1.40 0.53 16.69
C GLU A 46 0.46 1.74 16.73
N GLU A 47 0.75 2.74 17.57
CA GLU A 47 0.00 3.99 17.63
C GLU A 47 0.07 4.75 16.30
N HIS A 48 1.25 4.86 15.69
CA HIS A 48 1.42 5.53 14.41
C HIS A 48 0.60 4.86 13.30
N VAL A 49 0.63 3.53 13.19
CA VAL A 49 -0.16 2.79 12.20
C VAL A 49 -1.66 3.01 12.44
N SER A 50 -2.11 2.96 13.70
CA SER A 50 -3.50 3.22 14.08
C SER A 50 -3.94 4.62 13.64
N LEU A 51 -3.19 5.66 14.01
CA LEU A 51 -3.50 7.05 13.67
C LEU A 51 -3.42 7.32 12.16
N PHE A 52 -2.46 6.71 11.46
CA PHE A 52 -2.37 6.81 10.01
C PHE A 52 -3.61 6.22 9.35
N SER A 53 -4.06 5.05 9.81
CA SER A 53 -5.28 4.41 9.30
C SER A 53 -6.53 5.25 9.59
N TYR A 54 -6.64 5.83 10.80
CA TYR A 54 -7.72 6.73 11.19
C TYR A 54 -7.76 7.95 10.27
N ARG A 55 -6.61 8.61 10.06
CA ARG A 55 -6.49 9.76 9.17
C ARG A 55 -6.86 9.41 7.73
N ALA A 56 -6.40 8.27 7.20
CA ALA A 56 -6.70 7.82 5.86
C ALA A 56 -8.21 7.61 5.65
N GLN A 57 -8.89 6.98 6.62
CA GLN A 57 -10.33 6.78 6.58
C GLN A 57 -11.10 8.11 6.55
N HIS A 58 -10.73 9.06 7.42
CA HIS A 58 -11.37 10.38 7.49
C HIS A 58 -11.11 11.21 6.24
N ASN A 59 -9.87 11.22 5.72
CA ASN A 59 -9.53 11.84 4.44
C ASN A 59 -10.33 11.22 3.28
N GLY A 60 -10.56 9.91 3.32
CA GLY A 60 -11.42 9.23 2.37
C GLY A 60 -12.85 9.79 2.38
N ILE A 61 -13.41 10.06 3.56
CA ILE A 61 -14.77 10.62 3.72
C ILE A 61 -14.87 12.03 3.15
N ILE A 62 -13.92 12.90 3.46
CA ILE A 62 -13.93 14.30 2.98
C ILE A 62 -13.37 14.47 1.57
N SER A 63 -12.88 13.38 0.96
CA SER A 63 -12.33 13.40 -0.40
C SER A 63 -13.31 14.03 -1.38
N PRO A 64 -12.87 14.99 -2.22
CA PRO A 64 -13.71 15.59 -3.25
C PRO A 64 -14.42 14.54 -4.11
N LEU A 65 -13.75 13.42 -4.43
CA LEU A 65 -14.32 12.33 -5.23
C LEU A 65 -15.56 11.67 -4.59
N ARG A 66 -15.67 11.66 -3.25
CA ARG A 66 -16.88 11.19 -2.54
C ARG A 66 -17.94 12.28 -2.38
N ARG A 67 -17.64 13.55 -2.68
CA ARG A 67 -18.59 14.66 -2.59
C ARG A 67 -19.05 15.17 -3.97
N MET A 68 -18.33 14.83 -5.04
CA MET A 68 -18.67 15.24 -6.40
C MET A 68 -20.04 14.71 -6.84
N PRO A 69 -20.94 15.54 -7.37
CA PRO A 69 -22.17 15.08 -7.98
C PRO A 69 -21.92 13.93 -8.97
N PRO A 70 -22.82 12.92 -9.02
CA PRO A 70 -22.64 11.78 -9.91
C PRO A 70 -22.49 12.18 -11.39
N GLN A 71 -23.09 13.30 -11.80
CA GLN A 71 -22.98 13.86 -13.15
C GLN A 71 -21.54 14.23 -13.50
N LEU A 72 -20.86 15.01 -12.64
CA LEU A 72 -19.47 15.42 -12.87
C LEU A 72 -18.51 14.23 -12.83
N LEU A 73 -18.78 13.24 -11.98
CA LEU A 73 -17.99 12.02 -11.95
C LEU A 73 -18.18 11.21 -13.26
N GLY A 74 -19.40 11.17 -13.80
CA GLY A 74 -19.71 10.60 -15.10
C GLY A 74 -18.98 11.31 -16.25
N GLU A 75 -18.95 12.65 -16.24
CA GLU A 75 -18.19 13.43 -17.23
C GLU A 75 -16.69 13.13 -17.19
N ILE A 76 -16.11 13.01 -15.99
CA ILE A 76 -14.71 12.59 -15.82
C ILE A 76 -14.50 11.19 -16.40
N PHE A 77 -15.43 10.26 -16.15
CA PHE A 77 -15.36 8.91 -16.70
C PHE A 77 -15.43 8.92 -18.22
N SER A 78 -16.26 9.76 -18.81
CA SER A 78 -16.36 9.92 -20.26
C SER A 78 -15.06 10.48 -20.85
N GLY A 79 -14.40 11.42 -20.16
CA GLY A 79 -13.08 11.91 -20.55
C GLY A 79 -11.95 10.87 -20.45
N MET A 80 -12.17 9.75 -19.77
CA MET A 80 -11.22 8.62 -19.71
C MET A 80 -11.45 7.56 -20.80
N LEU A 81 -12.51 7.70 -21.61
CA LEU A 81 -12.74 6.82 -22.76
C LEU A 81 -11.66 7.04 -23.83
N PRO A 82 -11.30 6.00 -24.60
CA PRO A 82 -10.37 6.18 -25.71
C PRO A 82 -10.97 7.18 -26.72
N PRO A 83 -10.16 8.09 -27.29
CA PRO A 83 -10.65 9.05 -28.26
C PRO A 83 -11.20 8.34 -29.50
N GLU A 84 -12.26 8.91 -30.07
CA GLU A 84 -12.78 8.52 -31.37
C GLU A 84 -11.95 9.20 -32.48
N ASP A 85 -11.70 8.48 -33.58
CA ASP A 85 -11.12 9.05 -34.79
C ASP A 85 -12.13 9.98 -35.50
N THR A 86 -11.67 10.67 -36.56
CA THR A 86 -12.52 11.59 -37.34
C THR A 86 -13.71 10.93 -38.03
N LEU A 87 -13.81 9.60 -38.01
CA LEU A 87 -14.88 8.79 -38.56
C LEU A 87 -15.76 8.17 -37.45
N GLY A 88 -15.60 8.59 -36.19
CA GLY A 88 -16.35 8.07 -35.06
C GLY A 88 -15.96 6.66 -34.64
N ARG A 89 -14.79 6.16 -35.07
CA ARG A 89 -14.28 4.85 -34.67
C ARG A 89 -13.32 5.01 -33.50
N THR A 90 -13.55 4.24 -32.46
CA THR A 90 -12.69 4.27 -31.29
C THR A 90 -11.27 3.85 -31.64
N VAL A 91 -10.29 4.71 -31.35
CA VAL A 91 -8.89 4.35 -31.46
C VAL A 91 -8.59 3.37 -30.34
N VAL A 92 -8.42 2.09 -30.70
CA VAL A 92 -8.08 1.02 -29.75
C VAL A 92 -6.67 1.26 -29.21
N SER A 93 -6.59 2.08 -28.17
CA SER A 93 -5.40 2.19 -27.33
C SER A 93 -5.38 1.02 -26.35
N ASN A 94 -4.19 0.68 -25.86
CA ASN A 94 -3.90 -0.32 -24.81
C ASN A 94 -4.57 -0.01 -23.44
N SER A 95 -5.57 0.88 -23.44
CA SER A 95 -6.25 1.52 -22.32
C SER A 95 -7.75 1.19 -22.26
N SER A 96 -8.30 0.41 -23.19
CA SER A 96 -9.75 0.09 -23.19
C SER A 96 -10.22 -0.69 -21.95
N TRP A 97 -9.32 -1.40 -21.27
CA TRP A 97 -9.61 -2.06 -20.00
C TRP A 97 -9.79 -1.08 -18.82
N ARG A 98 -9.37 0.19 -18.98
CA ARG A 98 -9.43 1.20 -17.92
C ARG A 98 -10.87 1.62 -17.57
N THR A 99 -11.81 1.51 -18.52
CA THR A 99 -13.23 1.81 -18.27
C THR A 99 -13.84 0.81 -17.30
N TRP A 100 -13.52 -0.48 -17.47
CA TRP A 100 -13.93 -1.55 -16.57
C TRP A 100 -13.35 -1.41 -15.17
N LEU A 101 -12.14 -0.86 -15.05
CA LEU A 101 -11.51 -0.61 -13.75
C LEU A 101 -12.35 0.34 -12.90
N LEU A 102 -13.05 1.31 -13.51
CA LEU A 102 -13.90 2.27 -12.79
C LEU A 102 -15.00 1.58 -11.99
N SER A 103 -15.60 0.53 -12.55
CA SER A 103 -16.61 -0.29 -11.87
C SER A 103 -16.08 -1.07 -10.66
N GLN A 104 -14.75 -1.25 -10.55
CA GLN A 104 -14.12 -2.02 -9.47
C GLN A 104 -13.60 -1.14 -8.32
N ILE A 105 -13.57 0.18 -8.49
CA ILE A 105 -13.01 1.10 -7.47
C ILE A 105 -13.93 1.24 -6.27
N SER A 106 -15.25 1.42 -6.49
CA SER A 106 -16.24 1.52 -5.40
C SER A 106 -17.64 1.21 -5.89
N GLY A 107 -18.55 0.86 -4.96
CA GLY A 107 -19.96 0.66 -5.28
C GLY A 107 -20.63 1.89 -5.92
N ARG A 108 -20.23 3.11 -5.53
CA ARG A 108 -20.72 4.36 -6.13
C ARG A 108 -20.23 4.54 -7.56
N TRP A 109 -18.95 4.28 -7.81
CA TRP A 109 -18.38 4.39 -9.15
C TRP A 109 -19.03 3.38 -10.09
N ARG A 110 -19.27 2.16 -9.60
CA ARG A 110 -20.05 1.14 -10.30
C ARG A 110 -21.47 1.59 -10.61
N ALA A 111 -22.19 2.18 -9.64
CA ALA A 111 -23.54 2.68 -9.87
C ALA A 111 -23.57 3.76 -10.97
N ILE A 112 -22.63 4.71 -10.93
CA ILE A 112 -22.50 5.78 -11.94
C ILE A 112 -22.12 5.20 -13.30
N PHE A 113 -21.19 4.23 -13.33
CA PHE A 113 -20.79 3.54 -14.53
C PHE A 113 -21.99 2.85 -15.18
N LEU A 114 -22.73 2.03 -14.43
CA LEU A 114 -23.90 1.30 -14.93
C LEU A 114 -25.04 2.24 -15.33
N SER A 115 -25.27 3.34 -14.61
CA SER A 115 -26.30 4.32 -14.94
C SER A 115 -25.97 5.21 -16.14
N THR A 116 -24.74 5.15 -16.67
CA THR A 116 -24.27 5.97 -17.78
C THR A 116 -23.92 5.08 -18.98
N PRO A 117 -24.89 4.75 -19.85
CA PRO A 117 -24.71 3.78 -20.93
C PRO A 117 -23.52 4.03 -21.85
N SER A 118 -23.16 5.30 -22.09
CA SER A 118 -22.01 5.67 -22.92
C SER A 118 -20.66 5.17 -22.39
N LEU A 119 -20.56 4.81 -21.10
CA LEU A 119 -19.33 4.31 -20.49
C LEU A 119 -19.09 2.81 -20.70
N TRP A 120 -20.13 2.04 -21.04
CA TRP A 120 -20.07 0.59 -21.23
C TRP A 120 -20.72 0.09 -22.53
N SER A 121 -21.25 0.99 -23.35
CA SER A 121 -21.76 0.67 -24.70
C SER A 121 -20.67 0.13 -25.62
N LEU A 122 -19.41 0.47 -25.36
CA LEU A 122 -18.26 0.01 -26.13
C LEU A 122 -17.37 -0.91 -25.30
N VAL A 123 -17.25 -2.17 -25.76
CA VAL A 123 -16.38 -3.17 -25.17
C VAL A 123 -15.29 -3.52 -26.17
N VAL A 124 -14.04 -3.11 -25.88
CA VAL A 124 -12.89 -3.47 -26.71
C VAL A 124 -12.09 -4.57 -26.02
N LEU A 125 -12.07 -5.75 -26.64
CA LEU A 125 -11.32 -6.91 -26.18
C LEU A 125 -10.01 -7.01 -26.93
N ASP A 126 -8.91 -6.88 -26.19
CA ASP A 126 -7.57 -7.11 -26.72
C ASP A 126 -7.13 -8.55 -26.45
N PHE A 127 -6.98 -9.33 -27.51
CA PHE A 127 -6.54 -10.72 -27.47
C PHE A 127 -5.03 -10.87 -27.70
N SER A 128 -4.29 -9.77 -27.87
CA SER A 128 -2.84 -9.79 -28.11
C SER A 128 -2.01 -10.13 -26.87
N ARG A 129 -2.60 -10.03 -25.66
CA ARG A 129 -1.94 -10.39 -24.40
C ARG A 129 -2.12 -11.87 -24.08
N ALA A 130 -1.05 -12.65 -24.26
CA ALA A 130 -1.02 -14.11 -24.05
C ALA A 130 -1.47 -14.61 -22.66
N ASN A 131 -1.49 -13.75 -21.62
CA ASN A 131 -1.85 -14.13 -20.24
C ASN A 131 -3.21 -13.58 -19.75
N ALA A 132 -3.97 -12.86 -20.59
CA ALA A 132 -5.29 -12.37 -20.21
C ALA A 132 -6.36 -13.17 -20.95
N ASN A 133 -7.36 -13.70 -20.22
CA ASN A 133 -8.58 -14.24 -20.84
C ASN A 133 -9.66 -13.14 -20.80
N PRO A 134 -9.73 -12.25 -21.81
CA PRO A 134 -10.67 -11.12 -21.81
C PRO A 134 -12.13 -11.57 -21.74
N LEU A 135 -12.46 -12.76 -22.26
CA LEU A 135 -13.81 -13.32 -22.19
C LEU A 135 -14.21 -13.69 -20.75
N SER A 136 -13.28 -14.20 -19.95
CA SER A 136 -13.53 -14.48 -18.53
C SER A 136 -13.81 -13.21 -17.72
N MET A 137 -13.14 -12.10 -18.07
CA MET A 137 -13.37 -10.79 -17.45
C MET A 137 -14.76 -10.24 -17.80
N VAL A 138 -15.15 -10.31 -19.08
CA VAL A 138 -16.49 -9.88 -19.52
C VAL A 138 -17.58 -10.71 -18.83
N LYS A 139 -17.44 -12.04 -18.80
CA LYS A 139 -18.41 -12.92 -18.10
C LYS A 139 -18.53 -12.57 -16.63
N THR A 140 -17.41 -12.31 -15.96
CA THR A 140 -17.40 -11.92 -14.54
C THR A 140 -18.10 -10.58 -14.30
N GLN A 141 -17.98 -9.64 -15.24
CA GLN A 141 -18.64 -8.32 -15.10
C GLN A 141 -20.12 -8.35 -15.43
N ILE A 142 -20.53 -9.10 -16.47
CA ILE A 142 -21.95 -9.31 -16.77
C ILE A 142 -22.66 -10.00 -15.60
N ALA A 143 -22.00 -10.97 -14.95
CA ALA A 143 -22.56 -11.63 -13.77
C ALA A 143 -22.62 -10.75 -12.50
N ARG A 144 -21.96 -9.58 -12.51
CA ARG A 144 -21.93 -8.61 -11.39
C ARG A 144 -22.81 -7.38 -11.64
N ALA A 145 -23.36 -7.23 -12.84
CA ALA A 145 -24.32 -6.19 -13.22
C ALA A 145 -25.74 -6.61 -12.83
#